data_AF-A0A529K0X6-F1
#
_entry.id   AF-A0A529K0X6-F1
#
_cell.length_a   1.000
_cell.length_b   1.000
_cell.length_c   1.000
_cell.angle_alpha   90.00
_cell.angle_beta   90.00
_cell.angle_gamma   90.00
#
_symmetry.space_group_name_H-M   'P 1'
#
loop_
_entity.id
_entity.type
_entity.pdbx_description
1 polymer ?
#
loop_
_entity_poly.entity_id
_entity_poly.type
_entity_poly.pdbx_seq_one_letter_code
_entity_poly.pdbx_strand_id
1 'polypeptide(L)' 'ILFIGHNIHHVFDIADRFVVLDRGKVALTADRSEVKSAEDLINFMEDVAHPGGLPGLHDAGDAEQRAR' A
#
# COMPACT_ATOMS: atom_id res chain seq x y z
N ILE A 1 15.61 8.01 10.98
CA ILE A 1 14.38 8.14 11.80
C ILE A 1 13.52 6.92 11.51
N LEU A 2 12.81 6.37 12.49
CA LEU A 2 11.87 5.26 12.26
C LEU A 2 10.45 5.79 12.44
N PHE A 3 9.65 5.74 11.37
CA PHE A 3 8.24 6.09 11.39
C PHE A 3 7.40 4.82 11.23
N ILE A 4 6.43 4.59 12.11
CA ILE A 4 5.52 3.45 12.04
C ILE A 4 4.11 4.01 11.94
N GLY A 5 3.47 3.78 10.80
CA GLY A 5 2.11 4.21 10.53
C GLY A 5 1.39 3.17 9.70
N HIS A 6 0.07 3.16 9.80
CA HIS A 6 -0.80 2.33 8.97
C HIS A 6 -1.49 3.13 7.86
N ASN A 7 -1.38 4.47 7.86
CA ASN A 7 -1.92 5.33 6.82
C ASN A 7 -0.78 5.74 5.88
N ILE A 8 -0.74 5.14 4.69
CA ILE A 8 0.36 5.34 3.75
C ILE A 8 0.47 6.79 3.27
N HIS A 9 -0.63 7.55 3.22
CA HIS A 9 -0.61 8.93 2.72
C HIS A 9 0.23 9.86 3.61
N HIS A 10 0.41 9.52 4.89
CA HIS A 10 1.29 10.26 5.78
C HIS A 10 2.74 9.78 5.74
N VAL A 11 2.96 8.50 5.42
CA VAL A 11 4.30 7.88 5.46
C VAL A 11 5.03 8.03 4.15
N PHE A 12 4.30 7.94 3.03
CA PHE A 12 4.89 7.81 1.71
C PHE A 12 5.87 8.94 1.43
N ASP A 13 5.42 10.20 1.48
CA ASP A 13 6.20 11.39 1.10
C ASP A 13 7.38 11.72 2.02
N ILE A 14 7.45 11.09 3.20
CA ILE A 14 8.52 11.34 4.17
C ILE A 14 9.51 10.16 4.28
N ALA A 15 9.25 9.05 3.59
CA ALA A 15 10.01 7.81 3.73
C ALA A 15 11.01 7.60 2.59
N ASP A 16 12.25 7.27 2.97
CA ASP A 16 13.30 6.84 2.04
C ASP A 16 13.25 5.32 1.74
N ARG A 17 12.66 4.55 2.65
CA ARG A 17 12.53 3.09 2.58
C ARG A 17 11.25 2.62 3.25
N PHE A 18 10.64 1.60 2.66
CA PHE A 18 9.46 0.92 3.17
C PHE A 18 9.80 -0.47 3.68
N VAL A 19 9.29 -0.80 4.86
CA VAL A 19 9.27 -2.16 5.40
C VAL A 19 7.82 -2.46 5.80
N VAL A 20 7.19 -3.40 5.10
CA VAL A 20 5.82 -3.82 5.42
C VAL A 20 5.90 -5.08 6.28
N LEU A 21 5.23 -5.03 7.43
CA LEU A 21 5.13 -6.17 8.34
C LEU A 21 3.72 -6.74 8.28
N ASP A 22 3.63 -8.06 8.07
CA ASP A 22 2.39 -8.83 8.21
C ASP A 22 2.62 -9.99 9.17
N ARG A 23 1.74 -10.13 10.18
CA ARG A 23 1.74 -11.24 11.15
C ARG A 23 3.13 -11.59 11.72
N GLY A 24 3.93 -10.56 12.03
CA GLY A 24 5.27 -10.70 12.62
C GLY A 24 6.37 -11.07 11.62
N LYS A 25 6.10 -11.03 10.32
CA LYS A 25 7.05 -11.30 9.24
C LYS A 25 7.19 -10.07 8.34
N VAL A 26 8.38 -9.89 7.77
CA VAL A 26 8.61 -8.88 6.74
C VAL A 26 7.99 -9.38 5.43
N ALA A 27 6.95 -8.70 4.97
CA ALA A 27 6.26 -8.99 3.72
C ALA A 27 6.90 -8.26 2.53
N LEU A 28 7.44 -7.06 2.74
CA LEU A 28 8.13 -6.27 1.73
C LEU A 28 9.27 -5.47 2.35
N THR A 29 10.35 -5.32 1.60
CA THR A 29 11.37 -4.29 1.81
C THR A 29 11.65 -3.65 0.46
N ALA A 30 11.50 -2.33 0.36
CA ALA A 30 11.71 -1.59 -0.87
C ALA A 30 12.25 -0.19 -0.55
N ASP A 31 13.20 0.29 -1.36
CA ASP A 31 13.62 1.70 -1.33
C ASP A 31 12.57 2.58 -2.04
N ARG A 32 12.51 3.87 -1.71
CA ARG A 32 11.52 4.80 -2.28
C ARG A 32 11.54 4.85 -3.81
N SER A 33 12.69 4.61 -4.44
CA SER A 33 12.82 4.56 -5.90
C SER A 33 12.14 3.36 -6.56
N GLU A 34 11.84 2.30 -5.80
CA GLU A 34 11.22 1.08 -6.32
C GLU A 34 9.69 1.13 -6.26
N VAL A 35 9.12 2.03 -5.44
CA VAL A 35 7.67 2.19 -5.26
C VAL A 35 7.19 3.43 -6.03
N LYS A 36 6.35 3.22 -7.04
CA LYS A 36 5.97 4.30 -7.98
C LYS A 36 4.92 5.24 -7.39
N SER A 37 4.02 4.71 -6.57
CA SER A 37 2.93 5.48 -5.97
C SER A 37 2.58 4.97 -4.56
N ALA A 38 1.90 5.81 -3.76
CA ALA A 38 1.35 5.36 -2.49
C ALA A 38 0.30 4.27 -2.69
N GLU A 39 -0.49 4.37 -3.76
CA GLU A 39 -1.55 3.43 -4.15
C GLU A 39 -1.00 2.02 -4.43
N ASP A 40 0.15 1.91 -5.09
CA ASP A 40 0.82 0.61 -5.29
C ASP A 40 1.10 -0.10 -3.96
N LEU A 41 1.49 0.67 -2.94
CA LEU A 41 1.77 0.12 -1.61
C LEU A 41 0.49 -0.22 -0.85
N ILE A 42 -0.60 0.54 -1.03
CA ILE A 42 -1.93 0.21 -0.48
C ILE A 42 -2.39 -1.12 -1.05
N ASN A 43 -2.40 -1.24 -2.38
CA ASN A 43 -2.84 -2.43 -3.09
C ASN A 43 -2.03 -3.65 -2.63
N PHE A 44 -0.70 -3.51 -2.51
CA PHE A 44 0.15 -4.57 -1.94
C PHE A 44 -0.25 -4.95 -0.51
N MET A 45 -0.49 -3.97 0.37
CA MET A 45 -0.89 -4.24 1.76
C MET A 45 -2.28 -4.91 1.83
N GLU A 46 -3.21 -4.55 0.95
CA GLU A 46 -4.52 -5.19 0.84
C GLU A 46 -4.41 -6.64 0.36
N ASP A 47 -3.61 -6.91 -0.66
CA ASP A 47 -3.34 -8.26 -1.18
C ASP A 47 -2.73 -9.16 -0.09
N VAL A 48 -1.78 -8.62 0.68
CA VAL A 48 -1.14 -9.34 1.79
C VAL A 48 -2.11 -9.58 2.94
N ALA A 49 -3.00 -8.63 3.24
CA ALA A 49 -4.00 -8.78 4.30
C ALA A 49 -5.11 -9.77 3.93
N HIS A 50 -5.46 -9.85 2.64
CA HIS A 50 -6.55 -10.68 2.11
C HIS A 50 -6.08 -11.65 1.01
N PRO A 51 -5.21 -12.63 1.33
CA PRO A 51 -4.78 -13.65 0.37
C PRO A 51 -5.99 -14.54 0.03
N GLY A 52 -6.72 -14.18 -1.04
CA GLY A 52 -7.97 -14.81 -1.48
C GLY A 52 -9.19 -13.88 -1.61
N GLY A 53 -9.04 -12.56 -1.43
CA GLY A 53 -10.12 -11.57 -1.55
C GLY A 53 -10.60 -11.31 -2.99
N LEU A 54 -11.90 -11.06 -3.13
CA LEU A 54 -12.72 -11.09 -4.35
C LEU A 54 -12.15 -10.34 -5.58
N PRO A 55 -12.09 -10.99 -6.77
CA PRO A 55 -11.87 -10.28 -8.03
C PRO A 55 -13.01 -9.29 -8.28
N GLY A 56 -12.68 -8.00 -8.50
CA GLY A 56 -13.65 -6.99 -8.96
C GLY A 56 -13.80 -5.73 -8.12
N LEU A 57 -13.05 -5.58 -7.02
CA LEU A 57 -13.08 -4.32 -6.24
C LEU A 57 -12.32 -3.17 -6.94
N HIS A 58 -11.42 -3.49 -7.87
CA HIS A 58 -10.60 -2.50 -8.59
C HIS A 58 -11.39 -1.73 -9.66
N ASP A 59 -12.46 -2.31 -10.23
CA ASP A 59 -13.26 -1.66 -11.27
C ASP A 59 -14.26 -0.62 -10.71
N ALA A 60 -14.56 -0.68 -9.41
CA ALA A 60 -15.57 0.19 -8.79
C ALA A 60 -15.00 1.55 -8.32
N GLY A 61 -13.72 1.59 -7.91
CA GLY A 61 -13.07 2.81 -7.44
C GLY A 61 -12.86 3.86 -8.54
N ASP A 62 -12.52 3.40 -9.75
CA ASP A 62 -12.28 4.26 -10.91
C ASP A 62 -13.55 4.96 -11.42
N ALA A 63 -14.72 4.34 -11.25
CA ALA A 63 -16.00 4.88 -11.71
C ALA A 63 -16.53 5.99 -10.80
N GLU A 64 -16.32 5.87 -9.48
CA GLU A 64 -16.83 6.85 -8.50
C GLU A 64 -16.00 8.14 -8.48
N GLN A 65 -14.71 8.07 -8.82
CA GLN A 65 -13.82 9.23 -8.83
C GLN A 65 -13.91 10.09 -10.11
N ARG A 66 -14.45 9.55 -11.21
CA ARG A 66 -14.70 10.30 -12.45
C ARG A 66 -16.04 11.07 -12.46
N ALA A 67 -16.88 10.87 -11.45
CA ALA A 67 -18.20 11.48 -11.33
C ALA A 67 -18.25 12.69 -10.36
N ARG A 68 -17.09 13.14 -9.86
CA ARG A 68 -16.95 14.34 -9.01
C ARG A 68 -15.94 15.31 -9.60
#